data_AF-A0A3D3X4Z0-F1
#
_entry.id   AF-A0A3D3X4Z0-F1
#
_cell.length_a   1.000
_cell.length_b   1.000
_cell.length_c   1.000
_cell.angle_alpha   90.00
_cell.angle_beta   90.00
_cell.angle_gamma   90.00
#
_symmetry.space_group_name_H-M   'P 1'
#
loop_
_entity.id
_entity.type
_entity.pdbx_description
1 polymer ?
#
loop_
_entity_poly.entity_id
_entity_poly.type
_entity_poly.pdbx_seq_one_letter_code
_entity_poly.pdbx_strand_id
1 'polypeptide(L)'
;MKQNMSRISYMHFKDIDSEVKAKTIANRTNFYEACGNGIFCNLGKGAVNFKAVRQLLEEAGFDGWCTVEQDCDPLLQVSPMDDALNNRRFLESIGFV
;
A
#
# COMPACT_ATOMS: atom_id res chain seq x y z
N MET A 1 -10.94 9.43 -0.33
CA MET A 1 -11.39 9.05 -1.69
C MET A 1 -12.73 9.69 -2.06
N LYS A 2 -13.86 9.33 -1.42
CA LYS A 2 -15.23 9.77 -1.79
C LYS A 2 -15.41 11.25 -2.19
N GLN A 3 -14.97 12.19 -1.36
CA GLN A 3 -15.12 13.64 -1.62
C GLN A 3 -14.44 14.14 -2.90
N ASN A 4 -13.36 13.49 -3.34
CA ASN A 4 -12.51 13.95 -4.43
C ASN A 4 -12.48 12.95 -5.60
N MET A 5 -13.40 11.99 -5.63
CA MET A 5 -13.32 10.85 -6.54
C MET A 5 -13.22 11.27 -8.01
N SER A 6 -14.01 12.27 -8.43
CA SER A 6 -14.00 12.81 -9.79
C SER A 6 -12.69 13.50 -10.20
N ARG A 7 -11.77 13.74 -9.26
CA ARG A 7 -10.46 14.39 -9.50
C ARG A 7 -9.29 13.42 -9.43
N ILE A 8 -9.53 12.16 -9.07
CA ILE A 8 -8.47 11.15 -8.99
C ILE A 8 -8.22 10.63 -10.41
N SER A 9 -7.02 10.83 -10.93
CA SER A 9 -6.57 10.31 -12.23
C SER A 9 -5.63 9.11 -12.11
N TYR A 10 -5.07 8.90 -10.91
CA TYR A 10 -4.00 7.95 -10.65
C TYR A 10 -3.93 7.63 -9.16
N MET A 11 -3.57 6.39 -8.81
CA MET A 11 -3.53 5.93 -7.42
C MET A 11 -2.28 5.12 -7.10
N HIS A 12 -1.70 5.36 -5.93
CA HIS A 12 -0.69 4.48 -5.35
C HIS A 12 -1.34 3.54 -4.34
N PHE A 13 -1.11 2.25 -4.51
CA PHE A 13 -1.44 1.23 -3.54
C PHE A 13 -0.23 0.98 -2.66
N LYS A 14 -0.38 1.39 -1.41
CA LYS A 14 0.62 1.28 -0.35
C LYS A 14 -0.10 0.86 0.92
N ASP A 15 0.42 -0.16 1.58
CA ASP A 15 -0.13 -0.64 2.85
C ASP A 15 0.82 -0.27 3.99
N ILE A 16 0.27 -0.28 5.21
CA ILE A 16 0.99 0.17 6.41
C ILE A 16 0.79 -0.81 7.55
N ASP A 17 1.90 -1.28 8.11
CA ASP A 17 1.89 -2.13 9.30
C ASP A 17 1.46 -1.30 10.52
N SER A 18 0.38 -1.72 11.17
CA SER A 18 -0.21 -0.97 12.28
C SER A 18 0.69 -0.94 13.52
N GLU A 19 1.42 -2.01 13.79
CA GLU A 19 2.30 -2.10 14.95
C GLU A 19 3.56 -1.26 14.76
N VAL A 20 4.18 -1.34 13.59
CA VAL A 20 5.35 -0.52 13.24
C VAL A 20 4.96 0.96 13.19
N LYS A 21 3.78 1.29 12.63
CA LYS A 21 3.25 2.66 12.65
C LYS A 21 3.08 3.19 14.08
N ALA A 22 2.50 2.40 14.98
CA ALA A 22 2.30 2.81 16.37
C ALA A 22 3.64 3.12 17.06
N LYS A 23 4.64 2.25 16.88
CA LYS A 23 6.01 2.45 17.39
C LYS A 23 6.66 3.69 16.79
N THR A 24 6.54 3.87 15.46
CA THR A 24 7.07 5.03 14.73
C THR A 24 6.54 6.34 15.30
N ILE A 25 5.23 6.42 15.55
CA ILE A 25 4.60 7.62 16.12
C ILE A 25 5.05 7.84 17.56
N ALA A 26 5.02 6.80 18.40
CA ALA A 26 5.40 6.89 19.80
C ALA A 26 6.86 7.36 19.98
N ASN A 27 7.75 6.87 19.11
CA ASN A 27 9.17 7.18 19.16
C ASN A 27 9.57 8.42 18.35
N ARG A 28 8.63 9.04 17.63
CA ARG A 28 8.89 10.13 16.67
C ARG A 28 10.00 9.75 15.67
N THR A 29 9.99 8.50 15.23
CA THR A 29 10.95 7.93 14.28
C THR A 29 10.90 8.69 12.95
N ASN A 30 12.06 8.98 12.37
CA ASN A 30 12.15 9.66 11.08
C ASN A 30 11.71 8.75 9.92
N PHE A 31 11.45 9.34 8.76
CA PHE A 31 10.86 8.62 7.62
C PHE A 31 11.70 7.43 7.14
N TYR A 32 12.99 7.63 6.86
CA TYR A 32 13.84 6.57 6.32
C TYR A 32 14.07 5.44 7.33
N GLU A 33 14.20 5.79 8.61
CA GLU A 33 14.27 4.79 9.68
C GLU A 33 12.95 4.01 9.80
N ALA A 34 11.80 4.67 9.66
CA ALA A 34 10.51 3.98 9.64
C ALA A 34 10.38 3.01 8.45
N CYS A 35 10.88 3.40 7.26
CA CYS A 35 10.96 2.52 6.10
C CYS A 35 11.86 1.30 6.37
N GLY A 36 13.04 1.51 6.97
CA GLY A 36 13.92 0.42 7.39
C GLY A 36 13.32 -0.49 8.47
N ASN A 37 12.45 0.05 9.31
CA ASN A 37 11.67 -0.72 10.28
C ASN A 37 10.48 -1.47 9.65
N GLY A 38 10.28 -1.38 8.34
CA GLY A 38 9.23 -2.09 7.63
C GLY A 38 7.84 -1.49 7.79
N ILE A 39 7.72 -0.17 8.02
CA ILE A 39 6.42 0.48 8.19
C ILE A 39 5.49 0.25 6.99
N PHE A 40 6.05 0.18 5.78
CA PHE A 40 5.33 -0.13 4.55
C PHE A 40 5.52 -1.60 4.20
N CYS A 41 4.48 -2.39 4.43
CA CYS A 41 4.47 -3.83 4.23
C CYS A 41 3.83 -4.22 2.89
N ASN A 42 3.92 -5.51 2.52
CA ASN A 42 3.15 -6.01 1.39
C ASN A 42 1.65 -5.76 1.60
N LEU A 43 0.94 -5.51 0.50
CA LEU A 43 -0.50 -5.29 0.48
C LEU A 43 -1.24 -6.47 1.13
N GLY A 44 -2.22 -6.15 1.97
CA GLY A 44 -3.03 -7.16 2.67
C GLY A 44 -2.44 -7.65 3.98
N LYS A 45 -1.22 -7.23 4.32
CA LYS A 45 -0.61 -7.45 5.65
C LYS A 45 -0.77 -6.25 6.59
N GLY A 46 -1.23 -5.11 6.07
CA GLY A 46 -1.35 -3.88 6.84
C GLY A 46 -2.80 -3.48 7.14
N ALA A 47 -2.99 -2.19 7.38
CA ALA A 47 -4.24 -1.62 7.85
C ALA A 47 -5.22 -1.20 6.74
N VAL A 48 -4.78 -1.15 5.47
CA VAL A 48 -5.61 -0.61 4.39
C VAL A 48 -6.66 -1.64 3.93
N ASN A 49 -7.93 -1.24 3.95
CA ASN A 49 -9.01 -2.07 3.42
C ASN A 49 -9.11 -1.95 1.89
N PHE A 50 -8.27 -2.70 1.17
CA PHE A 50 -8.24 -2.68 -0.29
C PHE A 50 -9.53 -3.17 -0.96
N LYS A 51 -10.33 -4.01 -0.29
CA LYS A 51 -11.65 -4.42 -0.82
C LYS A 51 -12.61 -3.22 -0.88
N ALA A 52 -12.63 -2.40 0.16
CA ALA A 52 -13.42 -1.16 0.17
C ALA A 52 -12.88 -0.13 -0.83
N VAL A 53 -11.55 -0.04 -1.01
CA VAL A 53 -10.95 0.79 -2.06
C VAL A 53 -11.42 0.34 -3.44
N ARG A 54 -11.33 -0.95 -3.75
CA ARG A 54 -11.79 -1.54 -5.02
C ARG A 54 -13.25 -1.19 -5.29
N GLN A 55 -14.13 -1.46 -4.32
CA GLN A 55 -15.55 -1.18 -4.46
C GLN A 55 -15.80 0.29 -4.83
N LEU A 56 -15.11 1.23 -4.18
CA LEU A 56 -15.27 2.65 -4.49
C LEU A 56 -14.75 3.04 -5.87
N LEU A 57 -13.68 2.40 -6.35
CA LEU A 57 -13.16 2.63 -7.71
C LEU A 57 -14.13 2.11 -8.77
N GLU A 58 -14.71 0.92 -8.55
CA GLU A 58 -15.72 0.33 -9.43
C GLU A 58 -17.01 1.16 -9.45
N GLU A 59 -17.54 1.54 -8.29
CA GLU A 59 -18.73 2.40 -8.18
C GLU A 59 -18.55 3.77 -8.85
N ALA A 60 -17.31 4.28 -8.87
CA ALA A 60 -16.97 5.54 -9.50
C ALA A 60 -16.70 5.43 -11.01
N GLY A 61 -16.63 4.21 -11.56
CA GLY A 61 -16.20 3.99 -12.95
C GLY A 61 -14.76 4.47 -13.20
N PHE A 62 -13.87 4.37 -12.20
CA PHE A 62 -12.48 4.77 -12.34
C PHE A 62 -11.74 3.85 -13.33
N ASP A 63 -11.08 4.46 -14.32
CA ASP A 63 -10.36 3.78 -15.41
C ASP A 63 -8.86 4.11 -15.45
N GLY A 64 -8.35 4.82 -14.44
CA GLY A 64 -6.95 5.20 -14.32
C GLY A 64 -6.04 4.11 -13.75
N TRP A 65 -4.73 4.41 -13.68
CA TRP A 65 -3.74 3.47 -13.18
C TRP A 65 -3.73 3.37 -11.65
N CYS A 66 -3.55 2.15 -11.15
CA CYS A 66 -3.20 1.87 -9.76
C CYS A 66 -1.81 1.24 -9.72
N THR A 67 -0.84 1.91 -9.10
CA THR A 67 0.53 1.42 -8.99
C THR A 67 0.80 0.93 -7.59
N VAL A 68 1.35 -0.27 -7.46
CA VAL A 68 1.87 -0.75 -6.18
C VAL A 68 3.15 0.01 -5.85
N GLU A 69 3.17 0.70 -4.71
CA GLU A 69 4.34 1.41 -4.19
C GLU A 69 4.65 0.91 -2.77
N GLN A 70 5.88 0.43 -2.57
CA GLN A 70 6.35 -0.06 -1.28
C GLN A 70 7.76 0.48 -1.02
N ASP A 71 7.85 1.57 -0.23
CA ASP A 71 9.16 2.07 0.22
C ASP A 71 9.79 1.08 1.19
N CYS A 72 11.05 0.75 0.93
CA CYS A 72 11.88 -0.09 1.78
C CYS A 72 13.28 0.54 1.90
N ASP A 73 14.03 0.13 2.92
CA ASP A 73 15.44 0.49 3.00
C ASP A 73 16.25 -0.35 2.00
N PRO A 74 16.92 0.28 1.00
CA PRO A 74 17.66 -0.43 -0.04
C PRO A 74 18.93 -1.13 0.49
N LEU A 75 19.35 -0.86 1.73
CA LEU A 75 20.48 -1.52 2.38
C LEU A 75 20.11 -2.85 3.04
N LEU A 76 18.81 -3.10 3.23
CA LEU A 76 18.32 -4.37 3.79
C LEU A 76 18.29 -5.46 2.71
N GLN A 77 18.36 -6.71 3.16
CA GLN A 77 18.17 -7.86 2.28
C GLN A 77 16.69 -8.00 1.94
N VAL A 78 16.26 -7.29 0.89
CA VAL A 78 14.90 -7.34 0.33
C VAL A 78 14.90 -8.06 -1.01
N SER A 79 13.74 -8.58 -1.41
CA SER A 79 13.53 -9.19 -2.72
C SER A 79 12.41 -8.46 -3.45
N PRO A 80 12.73 -7.44 -4.29
CA PRO A 80 11.72 -6.67 -5.02
C PRO A 80 10.82 -7.55 -5.90
N MET A 81 11.36 -8.66 -6.43
CA MET A 81 10.58 -9.62 -7.22
C MET A 81 9.55 -10.35 -6.35
N ASP A 82 9.95 -10.84 -5.17
CA ASP A 82 9.00 -11.53 -4.28
C ASP A 82 7.94 -10.58 -3.73
N ASP A 83 8.33 -9.34 -3.40
CA ASP A 83 7.39 -8.30 -2.99
C ASP A 83 6.37 -8.00 -4.10
N ALA A 84 6.83 -7.83 -5.35
CA ALA A 84 5.94 -7.61 -6.49
C ALA A 84 4.99 -8.79 -6.73
N LEU A 85 5.49 -10.04 -6.65
CA LEU A 85 4.67 -11.25 -6.80
C LEU A 85 3.64 -11.37 -5.68
N ASN A 86 4.01 -11.10 -4.42
CA ASN A 86 3.11 -11.17 -3.29
C ASN A 86 2.01 -10.10 -3.38
N ASN A 87 2.38 -8.87 -3.72
CA ASN A 87 1.44 -7.77 -3.91
C ASN A 87 0.46 -8.05 -5.06
N ARG A 88 0.97 -8.58 -6.20
CA ARG A 88 0.13 -9.00 -7.33
C ARG A 88 -0.86 -10.09 -6.93
N ARG A 89 -0.39 -11.16 -6.27
CA ARG A 89 -1.25 -12.26 -5.81
C ARG A 89 -2.35 -11.78 -4.87
N PHE A 90 -2.02 -10.85 -3.95
CA PHE A 90 -3.03 -10.26 -3.07
C PHE A 90 -4.09 -9.50 -3.88
N LEU A 91 -3.67 -8.63 -4.81
CA LEU A 91 -4.58 -7.87 -5.66
C LEU A 91 -5.49 -8.77 -6.50
N GLU A 92 -4.95 -9.82 -7.13
CA GLU A 92 -5.71 -10.85 -7.84
C GLU A 92 -6.71 -11.56 -6.92
N SER A 93 -6.30 -11.89 -5.69
CA SER A 93 -7.17 -12.57 -4.70
C SER A 93 -8.37 -11.73 -4.25
N ILE A 94 -8.28 -10.41 -4.36
CA ILE A 94 -9.37 -9.47 -4.08
C ILE A 94 -9.98 -8.90 -5.36
N GLY A 95 -9.63 -9.49 -6.52
CA GLY A 95 -10.18 -9.30 -7.86
C GLY A 95 -9.88 -7.98 -8.55
N PHE A 96 -8.74 -7.35 -8.23
CA PHE A 96 -8.07 -6.51 -9.22
C PHE A 96 -7.48 -7.41 -10.32
N VAL A 97 -7.43 -6.92 -11.56
CA VAL A 97 -7.00 -7.68 -12.76
C VAL A 97 -5.85 -6.97 -13.46
#